data_AF-A0A084Y231-F1
#
_entry.id   AF-A0A084Y231-F1
#
_cell.length_a   1.000
_cell.length_b   1.000
_cell.length_c   1.000
_cell.angle_alpha   90.00
_cell.angle_beta   90.00
_cell.angle_gamma   90.00
#
_symmetry.space_group_name_H-M   'P 1'
#
loop_
_entity.id
_entity.type
_entity.pdbx_description
1 polymer ?
#
loop_
_entity_poly.entity_id
_entity_poly.type
_entity_poly.pdbx_seq_one_letter_code
_entity_poly.pdbx_strand_id
1 'polypeptide(L)'
;MLTRDEARRHPDKNEVLRAIGMTVGFAPEMNLCPLTSGDRVLLCSDGLWEMLSDQEIADVTGGDGSMRQIATQLVDRANHSGGHDNISVVLYEHHGRSARKS
;
A
#
# COMPACT_ATOMS: atom_id res chain seq x y z
N MET A 1 4.35 21.93 9.40
CA MET A 1 4.21 20.69 8.61
C MET A 1 5.34 19.77 9.02
N LEU A 2 5.02 18.51 9.35
CA LEU A 2 6.03 17.49 9.64
C LEU A 2 6.56 16.91 8.32
N THR A 3 7.85 16.58 8.28
CA THR A 3 8.41 15.76 7.18
C THR A 3 7.87 14.33 7.26
N ARG A 4 7.95 13.54 6.17
CA ARG A 4 7.50 12.13 6.17
C ARG A 4 8.16 11.31 7.29
N ASP A 5 9.45 11.55 7.53
CA ASP A 5 10.22 10.83 8.56
C ASP A 5 9.88 11.27 9.99
N GLU A 6 9.46 12.52 10.19
CA GLU A 6 8.96 13.01 11.48
C GLU A 6 7.54 12.51 11.74
N ALA A 7 6.68 12.46 10.72
CA ALA A 7 5.33 11.91 10.81
C ALA A 7 5.34 10.43 11.21
N ARG A 8 6.29 9.64 10.67
CA ARG A 8 6.49 8.22 11.04
C ARG A 8 6.87 7.99 12.49
N ARG A 9 7.48 8.99 13.15
CA ARG A 9 7.94 8.92 14.55
C ARG A 9 7.04 9.69 15.52
N HIS A 10 5.95 10.27 15.03
CA HIS A 10 5.05 11.07 15.85
C HIS A 10 4.30 10.17 16.84
N PRO A 11 4.15 10.59 18.12
CA PRO A 11 3.43 9.80 19.13
C PRO A 11 1.98 9.51 18.72
N ASP A 12 1.33 10.44 18.02
CA ASP A 12 -0.06 10.31 17.56
C ASP A 12 -0.21 9.79 16.12
N LYS A 13 0.82 9.14 15.57
CA LYS A 13 0.84 8.69 14.16
C LYS A 13 -0.32 7.76 13.77
N ASN A 14 -0.94 7.10 14.76
CA ASN A 14 -2.03 6.12 14.57
C ASN A 14 -3.39 6.65 15.03
N GLU A 15 -3.54 7.96 15.26
CA GLU A 15 -4.82 8.55 15.64
C GLU A 15 -5.79 8.61 14.45
N VAL A 16 -6.84 7.78 14.49
CA VAL A 16 -7.86 7.71 13.43
C VAL A 16 -8.88 8.82 13.63
N LEU A 17 -8.76 9.89 12.84
CA LEU A 17 -9.69 11.02 12.89
C LEU A 17 -11.00 10.76 12.13
N ARG A 18 -11.03 9.73 11.28
CA ARG A 18 -12.17 9.41 10.40
C ARG A 18 -12.31 7.90 10.21
N ALA A 19 -13.45 7.35 10.60
CA ALA A 19 -13.78 5.94 10.40
C ALA A 19 -15.25 5.76 10.03
N ILE A 20 -15.55 4.66 9.34
CA ILE A 20 -16.92 4.28 9.03
C ILE A 20 -17.66 3.98 10.35
N GLY A 21 -18.84 4.56 10.55
CA GLY A 21 -19.64 4.40 11.76
C GLY A 21 -19.44 5.47 12.84
N MET A 22 -18.51 6.42 12.64
CA MET A 22 -18.45 7.64 13.45
C MET A 22 -19.61 8.57 13.09
N THR A 23 -20.16 9.26 14.08
CA THR A 23 -21.29 10.22 13.93
C THR A 23 -20.95 11.47 13.12
N VAL A 24 -19.68 11.65 12.77
CA VAL A 24 -19.17 12.77 11.97
C VAL A 24 -19.34 12.44 10.48
N GLY A 25 -19.81 13.40 9.68
CA GLY A 25 -20.11 13.21 8.26
C GLY A 25 -18.98 12.50 7.49
N PHE A 26 -19.28 11.31 6.98
CA PHE A 26 -18.34 10.52 6.20
C PHE A 26 -18.35 10.97 4.73
N ALA A 27 -17.29 11.65 4.29
CA ALA A 27 -17.06 12.03 2.89
C ALA A 27 -15.78 11.37 2.36
N PRO A 28 -15.82 10.22 1.68
CA PRO A 28 -14.61 9.52 1.26
C PRO A 28 -13.74 10.42 0.36
N GLU A 29 -12.42 10.33 0.54
CA GLU A 29 -11.50 11.00 -0.37
C GLU A 29 -11.44 10.20 -1.69
N MET A 30 -11.58 10.89 -2.82
CA MET A 30 -11.53 10.29 -4.14
C MET A 30 -10.35 10.87 -4.91
N ASN A 31 -9.44 9.99 -5.33
CA ASN A 31 -8.28 10.34 -6.14
C ASN A 31 -8.32 9.55 -7.46
N LEU A 32 -8.01 10.22 -8.57
CA LEU A 32 -7.93 9.60 -9.90
C LEU A 32 -6.47 9.48 -10.30
N CYS A 33 -6.04 8.27 -10.63
CA CYS A 33 -4.69 7.99 -11.13
C CYS A 33 -4.79 7.21 -12.45
N PRO A 34 -4.36 7.76 -13.60
CA PRO A 34 -4.34 7.03 -14.86
C PRO A 34 -3.25 5.95 -14.82
N LEU A 35 -3.59 4.74 -15.28
CA LEU A 35 -2.66 3.61 -15.36
C LEU A 35 -2.24 3.33 -16.80
N THR A 36 -0.98 2.95 -16.97
CA THR A 36 -0.35 2.48 -18.19
C THR A 36 -0.06 0.98 -18.08
N SER A 37 0.12 0.32 -19.23
CA SER A 37 0.37 -1.12 -19.24
C SER A 37 1.69 -1.44 -18.52
N GLY A 38 1.63 -2.35 -17.56
CA GLY A 38 2.77 -2.71 -16.69
C GLY A 38 2.75 -2.00 -15.34
N ASP A 39 1.88 -1.01 -15.13
CA ASP A 39 1.77 -0.35 -13.83
C ASP A 39 1.24 -1.31 -12.77
N ARG A 40 1.87 -1.24 -11.60
CA ARG A 40 1.47 -2.02 -10.41
C ARG A 40 0.90 -1.07 -9.36
N VAL A 41 -0.26 -1.46 -8.83
CA VAL A 41 -0.93 -0.75 -7.73
C VAL A 41 -0.87 -1.62 -6.49
N LEU A 42 -0.36 -1.04 -5.40
CA LEU A 42 -0.34 -1.63 -4.08
C LEU A 42 -1.34 -0.92 -3.18
N LEU A 43 -2.28 -1.68 -2.62
CA LEU A 43 -3.06 -1.28 -1.46
C LEU A 43 -2.57 -2.08 -0.26
N CYS A 44 -2.34 -1.42 0.87
CA CYS A 44 -1.85 -2.07 2.08
C CYS A 44 -2.42 -1.43 3.34
N SER A 45 -2.39 -2.18 4.45
CA SER A 45 -2.57 -1.62 5.78
C SER A 45 -1.32 -0.88 6.27
N ASP A 46 -1.48 -0.08 7.31
CA ASP A 46 -0.41 0.51 8.12
C ASP A 46 0.61 -0.49 8.62
N GLY A 47 0.19 -1.69 9.00
CA GLY A 47 1.10 -2.78 9.34
C GLY A 47 2.20 -3.07 8.29
N LEU A 48 2.00 -2.72 7.01
CA LEU A 48 3.04 -2.84 5.99
C LEU A 48 4.00 -1.64 5.98
N TRP A 49 3.49 -0.43 5.77
CA TRP A 49 4.32 0.76 5.51
C TRP A 49 4.97 1.34 6.78
N GLU A 50 4.52 0.92 7.97
CA GLU A 50 5.25 1.18 9.21
C GLU A 50 6.51 0.31 9.34
N MET A 51 6.49 -0.90 8.78
CA MET A 51 7.59 -1.87 8.89
C MET A 51 8.61 -1.73 7.75
N LEU A 52 8.16 -1.32 6.57
CA LEU A 52 8.98 -1.17 5.37
C LEU A 52 8.99 0.27 4.87
N SER A 53 10.17 0.74 4.47
CA SER A 53 10.32 2.03 3.79
C SER A 53 9.72 2.01 2.38
N ASP A 54 9.41 3.20 1.85
CA ASP A 54 8.91 3.36 0.48
C ASP A 54 9.86 2.73 -0.55
N GLN A 55 11.17 2.82 -0.30
CA GLN A 55 12.18 2.22 -1.17
C GLN A 55 12.13 0.69 -1.14
N GLU A 56 12.03 0.07 0.04
CA GLU A 56 11.92 -1.39 0.15
C GLU A 56 10.64 -1.91 -0.50
N ILE A 57 9.54 -1.20 -0.33
CA ILE A 57 8.28 -1.51 -1.00
C ILE A 57 8.46 -1.40 -2.52
N ALA A 58 9.08 -0.33 -3.02
CA ALA A 58 9.36 -0.15 -4.45
C ALA A 58 10.26 -1.26 -5.01
N ASP A 59 11.31 -1.65 -4.28
CA ASP A 59 12.24 -2.70 -4.70
C ASP A 59 11.54 -4.06 -4.83
N VAL A 60 10.69 -4.41 -3.86
CA VAL A 60 9.94 -5.68 -3.90
C VAL A 60 8.88 -5.65 -5.00
N THR A 61 8.12 -4.56 -5.10
CA THR A 61 7.05 -4.44 -6.10
C THR A 61 7.56 -4.28 -7.52
N GLY A 62 8.78 -3.77 -7.72
CA GLY A 62 9.47 -3.72 -9.01
C GLY A 62 10.22 -5.00 -9.37
N GLY A 63 10.29 -5.98 -8.46
CA GLY A 63 11.00 -7.23 -8.66
C GLY A 63 10.33 -8.19 -9.65
N ASP A 64 11.10 -9.22 -10.02
CA ASP A 64 10.65 -10.32 -10.84
C ASP A 64 9.82 -11.32 -10.03
N GLY A 65 8.79 -11.90 -10.67
CA GLY A 65 7.97 -12.95 -10.09
C GLY A 65 6.48 -12.77 -10.36
N SER A 66 5.69 -13.76 -9.96
CA SER A 66 4.24 -13.64 -9.98
C SER A 66 3.74 -12.64 -8.94
N MET A 67 2.59 -12.00 -9.19
CA MET A 67 1.93 -11.11 -8.24
C MET A 67 1.79 -11.73 -6.84
N ARG A 68 1.52 -13.04 -6.78
CA ARG A 68 1.43 -13.78 -5.52
C ARG A 68 2.76 -13.80 -4.78
N GLN A 69 3.86 -14.09 -5.48
CA GLN A 69 5.19 -14.12 -4.87
C GLN A 69 5.59 -12.74 -4.35
N ILE A 70 5.33 -11.69 -5.12
CA ILE A 70 5.61 -10.31 -4.70
C ILE A 70 4.79 -9.95 -3.46
N ALA A 71 3.49 -10.24 -3.45
CA ALA A 71 2.63 -10.01 -2.29
C ALA A 71 3.13 -10.77 -1.04
N THR A 72 3.50 -12.04 -1.20
CA THR A 72 4.07 -12.84 -0.10
C THR A 72 5.39 -12.25 0.40
N GLN A 73 6.28 -11.82 -0.49
CA GLN A 73 7.54 -11.20 -0.08
C GLN A 73 7.34 -9.90 0.72
N LEU A 74 6.35 -9.07 0.34
CA LEU A 74 6.02 -7.87 1.12
C LEU A 74 5.58 -8.23 2.55
N VAL A 75 4.67 -9.19 2.69
CA VAL A 75 4.17 -9.64 4.00
C VAL A 75 5.30 -10.26 4.82
N ASP A 76 6.11 -11.12 4.21
CA ASP A 76 7.23 -11.77 4.90
C ASP A 76 8.24 -10.74 5.38
N ARG A 77 8.65 -9.78 4.55
CA ARG A 77 9.62 -8.74 4.97
C ARG A 77 9.08 -7.86 6.09
N ALA A 78 7.81 -7.49 6.05
CA ALA A 78 7.18 -6.72 7.13
C ALA A 78 7.15 -7.52 8.45
N ASN A 79 6.82 -8.82 8.39
CA ASN A 79 6.89 -9.71 9.55
C ASN A 79 8.31 -9.82 10.12
N HIS A 80 9.33 -9.96 9.27
CA HIS A 80 10.73 -10.03 9.71
C HIS A 80 11.24 -8.72 10.31
N SER A 81 10.62 -7.58 9.98
CA SER A 81 11.02 -6.25 10.47
C SER A 81 10.38 -5.88 11.81
N GLY A 82 9.52 -6.76 12.36
CA GLY A 82 8.92 -6.58 13.69
C GLY A 82 7.53 -7.20 13.80
N GLY A 83 6.74 -7.15 12.72
CA GLY A 83 5.41 -7.79 12.65
C GLY A 83 4.45 -7.34 13.74
N HIS A 84 4.46 -6.05 14.08
CA HIS A 84 3.77 -5.53 15.27
C HIS A 84 2.26 -5.34 15.12
N ASP A 85 1.73 -5.43 13.89
CA ASP A 85 0.30 -5.28 13.60
C ASP A 85 -0.14 -6.22 12.45
N ASN A 86 -1.45 -6.27 12.20
CA ASN A 86 -2.04 -7.01 11.09
C ASN A 86 -1.60 -6.43 9.74
N ILE A 87 -0.93 -7.26 8.95
CA ILE A 87 -0.47 -6.89 7.61
C ILE A 87 -1.46 -7.42 6.57
N SER A 88 -2.01 -6.52 5.77
CA SER A 88 -2.84 -6.84 4.60
C SER A 88 -2.29 -6.17 3.35
N VAL A 89 -2.25 -6.92 2.25
CA VAL A 89 -1.69 -6.47 0.96
C VAL A 89 -2.60 -6.90 -0.18
N VAL A 90 -2.88 -5.98 -1.10
CA VAL A 90 -3.52 -6.24 -2.39
C VAL A 90 -2.64 -5.66 -3.49
N LEU A 91 -2.25 -6.51 -4.44
CA LEU A 91 -1.51 -6.11 -5.63
C LEU A 91 -2.37 -6.28 -6.88
N TYR A 92 -2.30 -5.28 -7.75
CA TYR A 92 -2.92 -5.27 -9.07
C TYR A 92 -1.89 -4.86 -10.11
N GLU A 93 -1.76 -5.63 -11.19
CA GLU A 93 -0.96 -5.24 -12.36
C GLU A 93 -1.91 -4.88 -13.51
N HIS A 94 -1.75 -3.68 -14.07
CA HIS A 94 -2.51 -3.24 -15.21
C HIS A 94 -1.93 -3.84 -16.49
N HIS A 95 -2.59 -4.83 -17.04
CA HIS A 95 -2.34 -5.27 -18.41
C HIS A 95 -3.18 -4.40 -19.34
N GLY A 96 -2.53 -3.60 -20.18
CA GLY A 96 -3.21 -2.70 -21.11
C GLY A 96 -4.30 -3.40 -21.92
N ARG A 97 -5.27 -2.64 -22.42
CA ARG A 97 -6.41 -3.20 -23.16
C ARG A 97 -5.92 -3.84 -24.47
N SER A 98 -5.82 -5.17 -24.51
CA SER A 98 -5.64 -5.88 -25.78
C SER A 98 -6.85 -5.58 -26.65
N ALA A 99 -6.64 -4.95 -27.80
CA ALA A 99 -7.69 -4.67 -28.76
C ALA A 99 -8.31 -6.02 -29.16
N ARG A 100 -9.52 -6.28 -28.66
CA ARG A 100 -10.31 -7.45 -29.02
C ARG A 100 -10.55 -7.36 -30.54
N LYS A 101 -9.80 -8.14 -31.33
CA LYS A 101 -10.07 -8.30 -32.77
C LYS A 101 -11.49 -8.88 -32.89
N SER A 102 -12.38 -8.11 -33.52
CA SER A 102 -13.68 -8.57 -33.97
C SER A 102 -13.55 -9.43 -35.22
#